data_AF-M2UZD4-F1
#
_entry.id   AF-M2UZD4-F1
#
_cell.length_a   1.000
_cell.length_b   1.000
_cell.length_c   1.000
_cell.angle_alpha   90.00
_cell.angle_beta   90.00
_cell.angle_gamma   90.00
#
_symmetry.space_group_name_H-M   'P 1'
#
loop_
_entity.id
_entity.type
_entity.pdbx_description
1 polymer ?
#
loop_
_entity_poly.entity_id
_entity_poly.type
_entity_poly.pdbx_seq_one_letter_code
_entity_poly.pdbx_strand_id
1 'polypeptide(L)'
;MWLAFATFSQLTEANSGSWSGTNNYFLQAMSDSAQDAYIQTLSSYNVKVVRLWVNQANKGCNKGSQLVKDIPQLETTIGKYNNQTLDELDKLLVKLSGKNIKAVISPHDANSLIGDYRKDAYWARWGAGYFYQKQEAFDAYDARLSYILDYKGVYSGKVWKNWPQAIFSFNIQNEPMTPGPSQCQNGDPASWMCGRARHMRKAGLESRILISTGGLGGDISHGCTFLPAVTQCDAIDAISIHRCASVPGQWSANMPNWIKQANGKKVYLEEWGIDSQKYDQKEAFVSEVANMNSIGLPHLYWQLLPPSTGNCNYDPKQDSGDPFGIYTNSGVNLAGPINAATSSGAAQDWTGTLY
;
A
#
# COMPACT_ATOMS: atom_id res chain seq x y z
N MET A 1 38.69 -21.64 -29.77
CA MET A 1 37.70 -20.56 -29.65
C MET A 1 36.39 -21.19 -29.22
N TRP A 2 36.08 -21.20 -27.92
CA TRP A 2 34.84 -21.77 -27.38
C TRP A 2 33.78 -20.68 -27.33
N LEU A 3 32.74 -20.80 -28.17
CA LEU A 3 31.57 -19.93 -28.11
C LEU A 3 30.70 -20.36 -26.92
N ALA A 4 30.59 -19.49 -25.92
CA ALA A 4 29.58 -19.61 -24.89
C ALA A 4 28.20 -19.26 -25.48
N PHE A 5 27.30 -20.23 -25.56
CA PHE A 5 25.90 -19.99 -25.83
C PHE A 5 25.28 -19.33 -24.58
N ALA A 6 24.90 -18.06 -24.70
CA ALA A 6 24.06 -17.40 -23.71
C ALA A 6 22.66 -18.02 -23.77
N THR A 7 22.28 -18.78 -22.75
CA THR A 7 20.90 -19.20 -22.53
C THR A 7 20.09 -17.98 -22.12
N PHE A 8 19.37 -17.39 -23.07
CA PHE A 8 18.23 -16.52 -22.76
C PHE A 8 17.14 -17.40 -22.17
N SER A 9 17.00 -17.43 -20.85
CA SER A 9 15.78 -17.92 -20.21
C SER A 9 14.64 -17.02 -20.66
N GLN A 10 13.82 -17.49 -21.60
CA GLN A 10 12.53 -16.90 -21.86
C GLN A 10 11.72 -16.98 -20.56
N LEU A 11 11.48 -15.83 -19.92
CA LEU A 11 10.46 -15.71 -18.89
C LEU A 11 9.15 -16.12 -19.56
N THR A 12 8.58 -17.27 -19.19
CA THR A 12 7.21 -17.61 -19.59
C THR A 12 6.30 -16.50 -19.08
N GLU A 13 5.59 -15.84 -19.99
CA GLU A 13 4.60 -14.82 -19.63
C GLU A 13 3.66 -15.39 -18.57
N ALA A 14 3.39 -14.60 -17.53
CA ALA A 14 2.43 -15.01 -16.52
C ALA A 14 1.03 -15.17 -17.13
N ASN A 15 0.23 -16.10 -16.62
CA ASN A 15 -1.15 -16.33 -17.09
C ASN A 15 -2.14 -15.20 -16.71
N SER A 16 -1.67 -14.08 -16.16
CA SER A 16 -2.48 -12.94 -15.73
C SER A 16 -1.94 -11.63 -16.29
N GLY A 17 -2.84 -10.67 -16.54
CA GLY A 17 -2.44 -9.29 -16.85
C GLY A 17 -1.79 -8.58 -15.65
N SER A 18 -0.96 -7.57 -15.91
CA SER A 18 -0.50 -6.63 -14.87
C SER A 18 -1.68 -5.80 -14.35
N TRP A 19 -1.45 -4.92 -13.39
CA TRP A 19 -2.50 -4.11 -12.80
C TRP A 19 -1.96 -2.80 -12.22
N SER A 20 -2.84 -1.81 -12.16
CA SER A 20 -2.57 -0.50 -11.59
C SER A 20 -3.59 -0.17 -10.51
N GLY A 21 -3.19 0.71 -9.61
CA GLY A 21 -4.07 1.24 -8.58
C GLY A 21 -3.53 2.50 -7.92
N THR A 22 -4.03 2.80 -6.73
CA THR A 22 -3.65 4.02 -6.02
C THR A 22 -3.77 3.89 -4.50
N ASN A 23 -3.27 4.90 -3.80
CA ASN A 23 -3.29 5.08 -2.37
C ASN A 23 -4.31 6.16 -1.99
N ASN A 24 -5.08 5.99 -0.92
CA ASN A 24 -5.82 7.10 -0.31
C ASN A 24 -6.08 6.85 1.18
N TYR A 25 -5.37 7.58 2.05
CA TYR A 25 -5.40 7.36 3.51
C TYR A 25 -6.56 8.00 4.26
N PHE A 26 -7.37 8.80 3.58
CA PHE A 26 -8.47 9.56 4.19
C PHE A 26 -9.84 9.29 3.55
N LEU A 27 -9.91 8.39 2.57
CA LEU A 27 -11.13 8.11 1.80
C LEU A 27 -12.31 7.75 2.70
N GLN A 28 -12.07 7.04 3.80
CA GLN A 28 -13.06 6.64 4.81
C GLN A 28 -13.75 7.84 5.51
N ALA A 29 -13.12 9.03 5.52
CA ALA A 29 -13.67 10.23 6.16
C ALA A 29 -14.47 11.14 5.20
N MET A 30 -14.48 10.84 3.90
CA MET A 30 -15.26 11.57 2.90
C MET A 30 -16.76 11.25 3.00
N SER A 31 -17.61 12.05 2.35
CA SER A 31 -19.03 11.73 2.24
C SER A 31 -19.24 10.50 1.36
N ASP A 32 -20.36 9.79 1.57
CA ASP A 32 -20.70 8.63 0.76
C ASP A 32 -20.74 8.96 -0.74
N SER A 33 -21.36 10.08 -1.09
CA SER A 33 -21.46 10.55 -2.48
C SER A 33 -20.09 10.83 -3.10
N ALA A 34 -19.16 11.40 -2.34
CA ALA A 34 -17.81 11.70 -2.83
C ALA A 34 -16.99 10.41 -2.99
N GLN A 35 -17.12 9.47 -2.05
CA GLN A 35 -16.54 8.13 -2.18
C GLN A 35 -17.07 7.42 -3.43
N ASP A 36 -18.39 7.40 -3.64
CA ASP A 36 -19.02 6.70 -4.77
C ASP A 36 -18.57 7.30 -6.11
N ALA A 37 -18.53 8.64 -6.22
CA ALA A 37 -18.05 9.32 -7.42
C ALA A 37 -16.57 9.07 -7.70
N TYR A 38 -15.73 9.07 -6.66
CA TYR A 38 -14.31 8.78 -6.79
C TYR A 38 -14.06 7.32 -7.20
N ILE A 39 -14.72 6.37 -6.54
CA ILE A 39 -14.61 4.93 -6.85
C ILE A 39 -15.13 4.64 -8.26
N GLN A 40 -16.22 5.30 -8.69
CA GLN A 40 -16.71 5.19 -10.07
C GLN A 40 -15.68 5.70 -11.08
N THR A 41 -14.98 6.79 -10.76
CA THR A 41 -13.89 7.31 -11.58
C THR A 41 -12.73 6.31 -11.66
N LEU A 42 -12.27 5.76 -10.53
CA LEU A 42 -11.22 4.73 -10.50
C LEU A 42 -11.60 3.48 -11.30
N SER A 43 -12.84 3.02 -11.15
CA SER A 43 -13.38 1.90 -11.93
C SER A 43 -13.37 2.19 -13.43
N SER A 44 -13.70 3.41 -13.85
CA SER A 44 -13.64 3.83 -15.27
C SER A 44 -12.22 3.84 -15.84
N TYR A 45 -11.20 3.96 -14.99
CA TYR A 45 -9.79 3.85 -15.37
C TYR A 45 -9.28 2.40 -15.34
N ASN A 46 -10.14 1.45 -14.97
CA ASN A 46 -9.79 0.04 -14.76
C ASN A 46 -8.76 -0.17 -13.64
N VAL A 47 -8.76 0.69 -12.61
CA VAL A 47 -8.02 0.46 -11.36
C VAL A 47 -8.45 -0.87 -10.74
N LYS A 48 -7.48 -1.64 -10.24
CA LYS A 48 -7.73 -2.95 -9.62
C LYS A 48 -7.57 -2.95 -8.10
N VAL A 49 -6.74 -2.06 -7.57
CA VAL A 49 -6.40 -2.06 -6.14
C VAL A 49 -6.37 -0.63 -5.60
N VAL A 50 -6.92 -0.43 -4.39
CA VAL A 50 -6.77 0.81 -3.62
C VAL A 50 -6.16 0.47 -2.26
N ARG A 51 -5.08 1.15 -1.89
CA ARG A 51 -4.49 1.01 -0.56
C ARG A 51 -5.13 1.97 0.44
N LEU A 52 -5.47 1.43 1.61
CA LEU A 52 -6.22 2.07 2.69
C LEU A 52 -5.51 1.85 4.03
N TRP A 53 -5.83 2.68 5.03
CA TRP A 53 -5.19 2.66 6.35
C TRP A 53 -6.23 2.53 7.45
N VAL A 54 -5.90 1.73 8.45
CA VAL A 54 -6.58 1.73 9.75
C VAL A 54 -6.04 2.88 10.60
N ASN A 55 -6.32 4.10 10.14
CA ASN A 55 -5.84 5.36 10.73
C ASN A 55 -7.00 6.31 11.04
N GLN A 56 -6.72 7.23 11.96
CA GLN A 56 -7.59 8.38 12.22
C GLN A 56 -7.60 9.36 11.04
N ALA A 57 -8.67 10.15 10.95
CA ALA A 57 -8.78 11.29 10.05
C ALA A 57 -9.69 12.33 10.68
N ASN A 58 -9.33 13.61 10.58
CA ASN A 58 -10.11 14.69 11.16
C ASN A 58 -11.01 15.33 10.11
N LYS A 59 -12.23 15.69 10.48
CA LYS A 59 -13.13 16.48 9.66
C LYS A 59 -12.47 17.79 9.24
N GLY A 60 -12.67 18.21 8.00
CA GLY A 60 -12.04 19.40 7.44
C GLY A 60 -11.53 19.16 6.03
N CYS A 61 -10.61 20.00 5.57
CA CYS A 61 -9.96 19.83 4.27
C CYS A 61 -8.69 18.98 4.43
N ASN A 62 -8.55 17.97 3.58
CA ASN A 62 -7.32 17.20 3.46
C ASN A 62 -7.00 16.97 1.98
N LYS A 63 -5.84 17.45 1.52
CA LYS A 63 -5.36 17.35 0.12
C LYS A 63 -6.44 17.70 -0.92
N GLY A 64 -7.19 18.77 -0.65
CA GLY A 64 -8.25 19.28 -1.52
C GLY A 64 -9.57 18.52 -1.49
N SER A 65 -9.70 17.52 -0.61
CA SER A 65 -10.94 16.80 -0.35
C SER A 65 -11.59 17.28 0.95
N GLN A 66 -12.91 17.40 0.94
CA GLN A 66 -13.69 17.65 2.14
C GLN A 66 -13.94 16.33 2.89
N LEU A 67 -13.40 16.23 4.09
CA LEU A 67 -13.73 15.20 5.07
C LEU A 67 -14.92 15.69 5.89
N VAL A 68 -15.99 14.91 5.94
CA VAL A 68 -17.28 15.33 6.53
C VAL A 68 -17.49 14.76 7.93
N LYS A 69 -16.63 13.84 8.36
CA LYS A 69 -16.69 13.14 9.64
C LYS A 69 -15.29 12.96 10.23
N ASP A 70 -15.22 12.89 11.55
CA ASP A 70 -14.04 12.44 12.26
C ASP A 70 -14.00 10.91 12.30
N ILE A 71 -12.82 10.37 12.06
CA ILE A 71 -12.51 8.96 12.17
C ILE A 71 -11.52 8.83 13.33
N PRO A 72 -11.89 8.16 14.42
CA PRO A 72 -11.00 8.02 15.58
C PRO A 72 -9.80 7.13 15.26
N GLN A 73 -8.81 7.10 16.14
CA GLN A 73 -7.83 6.02 16.12
C GLN A 73 -8.53 4.72 16.51
N LEU A 74 -8.14 3.61 15.88
CA LEU A 74 -8.58 2.28 16.30
C LEU A 74 -8.20 2.02 17.76
N GLU A 75 -7.07 2.55 18.24
CA GLU A 75 -6.51 2.16 19.53
C GLU A 75 -5.79 3.34 20.20
N THR A 76 -6.49 4.05 21.08
CA THR A 76 -5.91 5.13 21.91
C THR A 76 -5.36 4.60 23.23
N THR A 77 -5.75 3.39 23.63
CA THR A 77 -5.22 2.64 24.77
C THR A 77 -4.93 1.23 24.29
N ILE A 78 -3.70 0.76 24.47
CA ILE A 78 -3.27 -0.58 24.00
C ILE A 78 -4.24 -1.65 24.52
N GLY A 79 -4.73 -2.49 23.60
CA GLY A 79 -5.70 -3.57 23.85
C GLY A 79 -7.16 -3.12 23.94
N LYS A 80 -7.48 -1.83 23.76
CA LYS A 80 -8.85 -1.30 23.70
C LYS A 80 -9.12 -0.71 22.33
N TYR A 81 -10.00 -1.38 21.59
CA TYR A 81 -10.25 -1.08 20.19
C TYR A 81 -11.57 -0.35 19.97
N ASN A 82 -11.54 0.67 19.10
CA ASN A 82 -12.70 1.42 18.62
C ASN A 82 -13.02 1.01 17.18
N ASN A 83 -14.15 0.33 17.00
CA ASN A 83 -14.56 -0.19 15.69
C ASN A 83 -14.93 0.88 14.67
N GLN A 84 -15.18 2.13 15.05
CA GLN A 84 -15.65 3.14 14.11
C GLN A 84 -14.74 3.29 12.87
N THR A 85 -13.41 3.18 13.04
CA THR A 85 -12.45 3.19 11.92
C THR A 85 -12.64 1.98 11.00
N LEU A 86 -12.86 0.79 11.59
CA LEU A 86 -13.08 -0.45 10.83
C LEU A 86 -14.47 -0.47 10.16
N ASP A 87 -15.49 0.08 10.80
CA ASP A 87 -16.85 0.19 10.25
C ASP A 87 -16.85 1.07 8.98
N GLU A 88 -16.16 2.21 9.01
CA GLU A 88 -16.07 3.12 7.86
C GLU A 88 -15.22 2.52 6.73
N LEU A 89 -14.15 1.79 7.06
CA LEU A 89 -13.38 1.02 6.08
C LEU A 89 -14.19 -0.15 5.51
N ASP A 90 -14.98 -0.85 6.30
CA ASP A 90 -15.82 -1.98 5.83
C ASP A 90 -16.86 -1.51 4.82
N LYS A 91 -17.49 -0.36 5.10
CA LYS A 91 -18.39 0.30 4.14
C LYS A 91 -17.66 0.63 2.84
N LEU A 92 -16.43 1.12 2.92
CA LEU A 92 -15.61 1.44 1.75
C LEU A 92 -15.20 0.17 0.98
N LEU A 93 -14.86 -0.91 1.67
CA LEU A 93 -14.55 -2.21 1.06
C LEU A 93 -15.74 -2.77 0.27
N VAL A 94 -16.98 -2.62 0.78
CA VAL A 94 -18.19 -3.00 0.04
C VAL A 94 -18.30 -2.22 -1.26
N LYS A 95 -18.06 -0.90 -1.23
CA LYS A 95 -18.12 -0.03 -2.43
C LYS A 95 -17.05 -0.39 -3.47
N LEU A 96 -15.80 -0.59 -3.02
CA LEU A 96 -14.69 -0.99 -3.89
C LEU A 96 -14.94 -2.36 -4.52
N SER A 97 -15.30 -3.35 -3.70
CA SER A 97 -15.57 -4.72 -4.15
C SER A 97 -16.73 -4.77 -5.15
N GLY A 98 -17.78 -3.95 -4.94
CA GLY A 98 -18.87 -3.79 -5.91
C GLY A 98 -18.45 -3.25 -7.28
N LYS A 99 -17.23 -2.74 -7.43
CA LYS A 99 -16.61 -2.32 -8.70
C LYS A 99 -15.44 -3.21 -9.13
N ASN A 100 -15.30 -4.38 -8.53
CA ASN A 100 -14.17 -5.30 -8.73
C ASN A 100 -12.80 -4.66 -8.43
N ILE A 101 -12.79 -3.73 -7.46
CA ILE A 101 -11.57 -3.12 -6.92
C ILE A 101 -11.32 -3.76 -5.55
N LYS A 102 -10.12 -4.31 -5.35
CA LYS A 102 -9.69 -4.84 -4.05
C LYS A 102 -8.92 -3.81 -3.25
N ALA A 103 -8.70 -4.09 -1.97
CA ALA A 103 -7.93 -3.21 -1.10
C ALA A 103 -6.65 -3.84 -0.57
N VAL A 104 -5.61 -3.02 -0.45
CA VAL A 104 -4.53 -3.25 0.52
C VAL A 104 -4.95 -2.59 1.82
N ILE A 105 -4.92 -3.31 2.94
CA ILE A 105 -5.18 -2.73 4.26
C ILE A 105 -3.88 -2.60 5.03
N SER A 106 -3.48 -1.36 5.35
CA SER A 106 -2.41 -1.10 6.29
C SER A 106 -2.96 -1.01 7.72
N PRO A 107 -2.60 -1.96 8.62
CA PRO A 107 -3.19 -2.03 9.96
C PRO A 107 -2.66 -0.95 10.92
N HIS A 108 -1.54 -0.31 10.60
CA HIS A 108 -0.89 0.71 11.41
C HIS A 108 0.11 1.50 10.56
N ASP A 109 0.33 2.77 10.89
CA ASP A 109 1.29 3.64 10.24
C ASP A 109 2.56 3.86 11.06
N ALA A 110 3.72 3.43 10.56
CA ALA A 110 4.98 3.64 11.27
C ALA A 110 5.26 5.12 11.54
N ASN A 111 4.75 6.04 10.73
CA ASN A 111 4.90 7.48 10.97
C ASN A 111 4.29 7.94 12.31
N SER A 112 3.31 7.20 12.86
CA SER A 112 2.80 7.41 14.22
C SER A 112 3.83 7.12 15.31
N LEU A 113 5.00 6.56 14.99
CA LEU A 113 6.10 6.33 15.93
C LEU A 113 7.19 7.41 15.87
N ILE A 114 7.06 8.45 15.03
CA ILE A 114 8.06 9.55 14.92
C ILE A 114 7.99 10.50 16.13
N GLY A 115 6.88 10.49 16.87
CA GLY A 115 6.72 11.27 18.11
C GLY A 115 6.25 12.72 17.93
N ASP A 116 5.78 13.05 16.73
CA ASP A 116 5.16 14.33 16.43
C ASP A 116 3.64 14.32 16.70
N TYR A 117 2.88 15.17 16.01
CA TYR A 117 1.43 15.27 16.14
C TYR A 117 0.68 13.98 15.75
N ARG A 118 1.33 13.03 15.06
CA ARG A 118 0.77 11.75 14.62
C ARG A 118 0.90 10.64 15.66
N LYS A 119 1.57 10.92 16.79
CA LYS A 119 1.89 9.91 17.80
C LYS A 119 0.66 9.21 18.37
N ASP A 120 0.80 7.91 18.58
CA ASP A 120 -0.26 7.04 19.07
C ASP A 120 0.10 6.35 20.39
N ALA A 121 -0.73 5.39 20.81
CA ALA A 121 -0.55 4.66 22.04
C ALA A 121 0.73 3.80 22.06
N TYR A 122 1.19 3.32 20.89
CA TYR A 122 2.43 2.55 20.77
C TYR A 122 3.65 3.43 20.96
N TRP A 123 3.66 4.62 20.34
CA TRP A 123 4.70 5.60 20.59
C TRP A 123 4.77 5.98 22.07
N ALA A 124 3.61 6.25 22.71
CA ALA A 124 3.57 6.67 24.11
C ALA A 124 4.15 5.62 25.07
N ARG A 125 4.04 4.33 24.72
CA ARG A 125 4.51 3.21 25.54
C ARG A 125 5.96 2.81 25.25
N TRP A 126 6.36 2.77 23.98
CA TRP A 126 7.62 2.17 23.54
C TRP A 126 8.47 3.05 22.61
N GLY A 127 7.90 4.13 22.07
CA GLY A 127 8.56 4.95 21.06
C GLY A 127 8.93 4.19 19.79
N ALA A 128 9.72 4.82 18.92
CA ALA A 128 10.18 4.22 17.65
C ALA A 128 11.09 2.99 17.82
N GLY A 129 11.83 2.89 18.93
CA GLY A 129 12.82 1.83 19.13
C GLY A 129 12.23 0.57 19.74
N TYR A 130 11.72 0.67 20.97
CA TYR A 130 11.27 -0.51 21.71
C TYR A 130 10.06 -1.20 21.07
N PHE A 131 9.27 -0.49 20.26
CA PHE A 131 8.17 -1.08 19.50
C PHE A 131 8.65 -2.24 18.59
N TYR A 132 9.85 -2.13 18.01
CA TYR A 132 10.46 -3.15 17.15
C TYR A 132 11.44 -4.08 17.88
N GLN A 133 11.60 -3.95 19.20
CA GLN A 133 12.61 -4.71 19.97
C GLN A 133 12.05 -5.52 21.15
N LYS A 134 10.89 -5.15 21.70
CA LYS A 134 10.38 -5.73 22.95
C LYS A 134 9.22 -6.68 22.67
N GLN A 135 9.30 -7.88 23.27
CA GLN A 135 8.24 -8.88 23.18
C GLN A 135 6.86 -8.35 23.62
N GLU A 136 6.80 -7.50 24.64
CA GLU A 136 5.54 -6.88 25.08
C GLU A 136 4.91 -5.99 23.99
N ALA A 137 5.73 -5.28 23.21
CA ALA A 137 5.25 -4.48 22.08
C ALA A 137 4.81 -5.37 20.91
N PHE A 138 5.51 -6.49 20.73
CA PHE A 138 5.19 -7.52 19.74
C PHE A 138 3.80 -8.10 20.04
N ASP A 139 3.61 -8.59 21.26
CA ASP A 139 2.35 -9.20 21.71
C ASP A 139 1.17 -8.22 21.59
N ALA A 140 1.39 -6.94 21.93
CA ALA A 140 0.39 -5.89 21.78
C ALA A 140 0.02 -5.65 20.31
N TYR A 141 1.02 -5.56 19.43
CA TYR A 141 0.78 -5.37 18.01
C TYR A 141 0.13 -6.61 17.36
N ASP A 142 0.50 -7.82 17.77
CA ASP A 142 -0.16 -9.06 17.36
C ASP A 142 -1.62 -9.10 17.78
N ALA A 143 -1.95 -8.61 18.98
CA ALA A 143 -3.33 -8.48 19.42
C ALA A 143 -4.12 -7.51 18.51
N ARG A 144 -3.52 -6.39 18.10
CA ARG A 144 -4.11 -5.47 17.12
C ARG A 144 -4.31 -6.13 15.76
N LEU A 145 -3.30 -6.85 15.25
CA LEU A 145 -3.40 -7.58 13.99
C LEU A 145 -4.54 -8.61 14.05
N SER A 146 -4.60 -9.42 15.10
CA SER A 146 -5.71 -10.35 15.32
C SER A 146 -7.07 -9.64 15.34
N TYR A 147 -7.17 -8.52 16.05
CA TYR A 147 -8.40 -7.75 16.15
C TYR A 147 -8.91 -7.29 14.77
N ILE A 148 -8.02 -6.76 13.94
CA ILE A 148 -8.35 -6.31 12.57
C ILE A 148 -8.71 -7.50 11.68
N LEU A 149 -7.97 -8.60 11.77
CA LEU A 149 -8.20 -9.81 10.96
C LEU A 149 -9.55 -10.48 11.31
N ASP A 150 -9.88 -10.55 12.59
CA ASP A 150 -11.11 -11.16 13.11
C ASP A 150 -12.33 -10.24 13.06
N TYR A 151 -12.14 -8.97 12.69
CA TYR A 151 -13.23 -8.02 12.58
C TYR A 151 -14.28 -8.51 11.58
N LYS A 152 -15.52 -8.59 12.06
CA LYS A 152 -16.70 -8.89 11.25
C LYS A 152 -17.38 -7.58 10.88
N GLY A 153 -17.33 -7.27 9.59
CA GLY A 153 -17.90 -6.06 9.02
C GLY A 153 -19.37 -5.87 9.33
N VAL A 154 -19.73 -4.70 9.84
CA VAL A 154 -21.13 -4.34 10.10
C VAL A 154 -21.92 -4.07 8.81
N TYR A 155 -21.24 -3.69 7.72
CA TYR A 155 -21.87 -3.45 6.41
C TYR A 155 -21.74 -4.65 5.49
N SER A 156 -20.57 -5.31 5.47
CA SER A 156 -20.31 -6.47 4.61
C SER A 156 -20.87 -7.77 5.19
N GLY A 157 -20.99 -7.87 6.52
CA GLY A 157 -21.25 -9.12 7.23
C GLY A 157 -20.11 -10.13 7.14
N LYS A 158 -18.97 -9.78 6.53
CA LYS A 158 -17.82 -10.66 6.28
C LYS A 158 -16.78 -10.51 7.38
N VAL A 159 -16.12 -11.61 7.72
CA VAL A 159 -14.90 -11.58 8.53
C VAL A 159 -13.74 -11.25 7.61
N TRP A 160 -12.99 -10.18 7.91
CA TRP A 160 -12.01 -9.60 6.98
C TRP A 160 -10.92 -10.59 6.55
N LYS A 161 -10.39 -11.41 7.47
CA LYS A 161 -9.38 -12.43 7.14
C LYS A 161 -9.86 -13.52 6.15
N ASN A 162 -11.17 -13.59 5.89
CA ASN A 162 -11.82 -14.56 5.01
C ASN A 162 -12.51 -13.90 3.80
N TRP A 163 -12.14 -12.67 3.44
CA TRP A 163 -12.80 -11.90 2.37
C TRP A 163 -11.88 -11.55 1.18
N PRO A 164 -11.36 -12.57 0.46
CA PRO A 164 -10.42 -12.36 -0.65
C PRO A 164 -11.05 -11.66 -1.87
N GLN A 165 -12.38 -11.51 -1.92
CA GLN A 165 -13.07 -10.76 -2.96
C GLN A 165 -12.92 -9.24 -2.80
N ALA A 166 -12.70 -8.74 -1.58
CA ALA A 166 -12.54 -7.31 -1.32
C ALA A 166 -11.12 -6.96 -0.87
N ILE A 167 -10.38 -7.89 -0.26
CA ILE A 167 -9.04 -7.61 0.28
C ILE A 167 -8.01 -8.36 -0.56
N PHE A 168 -7.09 -7.61 -1.14
CA PHE A 168 -5.95 -8.10 -1.90
C PHE A 168 -4.81 -8.50 -0.96
N SER A 169 -4.49 -7.63 -0.01
CA SER A 169 -3.46 -7.91 0.99
C SER A 169 -3.71 -7.16 2.30
N PHE A 170 -3.11 -7.67 3.37
CA PHE A 170 -2.79 -6.87 4.53
C PHE A 170 -1.30 -6.52 4.47
N ASN A 171 -0.96 -5.25 4.70
CA ASN A 171 0.42 -4.93 5.05
C ASN A 171 0.71 -5.43 6.46
N ILE A 172 1.98 -5.67 6.76
CA ILE A 172 2.42 -5.85 8.16
C ILE A 172 2.31 -4.51 8.91
N GLN A 173 2.69 -3.40 8.28
CA GLN A 173 2.58 -2.01 8.74
C GLN A 173 2.86 -1.08 7.54
N ASN A 174 2.40 0.16 7.50
CA ASN A 174 2.91 1.14 6.53
C ASN A 174 4.33 1.58 6.94
N GLU A 175 5.26 1.52 6.00
CA GLU A 175 6.66 1.96 6.11
C GLU A 175 7.38 1.45 7.38
N PRO A 176 7.36 0.13 7.65
CA PRO A 176 7.92 -0.38 8.89
C PRO A 176 9.37 0.03 9.07
N MET A 177 9.73 0.34 10.30
CA MET A 177 11.07 0.72 10.75
C MET A 177 11.61 2.06 10.19
N THR A 178 10.86 2.83 9.41
CA THR A 178 11.26 4.21 9.00
C THR A 178 11.62 5.11 10.19
N PRO A 179 10.88 5.12 11.32
CA PRO A 179 11.24 5.91 12.50
C PRO A 179 12.47 5.40 13.27
N GLY A 180 12.93 4.18 12.96
CA GLY A 180 14.05 3.51 13.61
C GLY A 180 14.87 2.71 12.61
N PRO A 181 15.53 3.35 11.64
CA PRO A 181 16.12 2.69 10.47
C PRO A 181 17.21 1.68 10.85
N SER A 182 17.83 1.83 12.01
CA SER A 182 18.79 0.84 12.53
C SER A 182 18.19 -0.56 12.69
N GLN A 183 16.88 -0.69 12.91
CA GLN A 183 16.23 -2.00 12.99
C GLN A 183 16.31 -2.75 11.66
N CYS A 184 15.98 -2.08 10.56
CA CYS A 184 16.01 -2.69 9.24
C CYS A 184 17.45 -2.77 8.68
N GLN A 185 18.29 -1.76 8.91
CA GLN A 185 19.69 -1.75 8.48
C GLN A 185 20.53 -2.83 9.17
N ASN A 186 20.18 -3.21 10.40
CA ASN A 186 20.80 -4.34 11.10
C ASN A 186 20.14 -5.69 10.76
N GLY A 187 19.30 -5.75 9.72
CA GLY A 187 18.73 -6.99 9.20
C GLY A 187 17.51 -7.51 9.94
N ASP A 188 16.71 -6.64 10.59
CA ASP A 188 15.58 -7.03 11.44
C ASP A 188 15.98 -8.03 12.54
N PRO A 189 16.88 -7.62 13.47
CA PRO A 189 17.52 -8.54 14.41
C PRO A 189 16.54 -9.20 15.39
N ALA A 190 15.38 -8.58 15.63
CA ALA A 190 14.33 -9.14 16.47
C ALA A 190 13.33 -10.03 15.70
N SER A 191 13.56 -10.24 14.40
CA SER A 191 12.64 -10.96 13.49
C SER A 191 11.22 -10.39 13.55
N TRP A 192 11.10 -9.06 13.67
CA TRP A 192 9.82 -8.39 13.85
C TRP A 192 8.90 -8.66 12.66
N MET A 193 9.39 -8.44 11.44
CA MET A 193 8.61 -8.59 10.21
C MET A 193 8.09 -10.03 10.05
N CYS A 194 8.99 -11.01 10.13
CA CYS A 194 8.61 -12.41 9.95
C CYS A 194 7.74 -12.92 11.11
N GLY A 195 8.00 -12.46 12.34
CA GLY A 195 7.18 -12.78 13.50
C GLY A 195 5.73 -12.33 13.32
N ARG A 196 5.51 -11.06 12.91
CA ARG A 196 4.16 -10.53 12.68
C ARG A 196 3.46 -11.25 11.53
N ALA A 197 4.17 -11.52 10.43
CA ALA A 197 3.63 -12.27 9.30
C ALA A 197 3.17 -13.69 9.69
N ARG A 198 4.00 -14.41 10.47
CA ARG A 198 3.65 -15.74 11.00
C ARG A 198 2.45 -15.69 11.94
N HIS A 199 2.34 -14.64 12.75
CA HIS A 199 1.17 -14.42 13.59
C HIS A 199 -0.10 -14.26 12.75
N MET A 200 -0.08 -13.44 11.70
CA MET A 200 -1.23 -13.28 10.78
C MET A 200 -1.63 -14.59 10.11
N ARG A 201 -0.67 -15.41 9.66
CA ARG A 201 -0.96 -16.76 9.13
C ARG A 201 -1.56 -17.68 10.19
N LYS A 202 -1.00 -17.70 11.39
CA LYS A 202 -1.52 -18.49 12.52
C LYS A 202 -2.92 -18.05 12.95
N ALA A 203 -3.23 -16.76 12.82
CA ALA A 203 -4.58 -16.21 13.06
C ALA A 203 -5.60 -16.66 12.00
N GLY A 204 -5.18 -17.41 10.97
CA GLY A 204 -6.06 -17.98 9.96
C GLY A 204 -6.38 -17.04 8.82
N LEU A 205 -5.46 -16.11 8.48
CA LEU A 205 -5.59 -15.31 7.27
C LEU A 205 -5.58 -16.21 6.04
N GLU A 206 -6.67 -16.12 5.27
CA GLU A 206 -6.89 -16.90 4.06
C GLU A 206 -5.75 -16.67 3.04
N SER A 207 -5.32 -17.73 2.35
CA SER A 207 -4.08 -17.73 1.55
C SER A 207 -4.14 -16.95 0.24
N ARG A 208 -5.34 -16.66 -0.29
CA ARG A 208 -5.51 -15.75 -1.43
C ARG A 208 -5.39 -14.30 -1.02
N ILE A 209 -5.49 -13.98 0.27
CA ILE A 209 -5.13 -12.65 0.81
C ILE A 209 -3.64 -12.65 1.17
N LEU A 210 -2.89 -11.78 0.49
CA LEU A 210 -1.44 -11.70 0.70
C LEU A 210 -1.09 -11.01 2.02
N ILE A 211 0.05 -11.40 2.59
CA ILE A 211 0.79 -10.63 3.58
C ILE A 211 1.90 -9.90 2.84
N SER A 212 1.87 -8.58 2.91
CA SER A 212 2.78 -7.69 2.20
C SER A 212 3.61 -6.85 3.17
N THR A 213 4.83 -6.47 2.77
CA THR A 213 5.79 -5.81 3.66
C THR A 213 5.41 -4.38 4.05
N GLY A 214 4.56 -3.71 3.28
CA GLY A 214 4.14 -2.35 3.54
C GLY A 214 5.18 -1.26 3.22
N GLY A 215 6.07 -1.47 2.25
CA GLY A 215 7.11 -0.48 1.93
C GLY A 215 8.25 -0.43 2.93
N LEU A 216 8.66 -1.58 3.48
CA LEU A 216 9.70 -1.70 4.51
C LEU A 216 10.89 -0.76 4.29
N GLY A 217 11.14 0.09 5.29
CA GLY A 217 12.15 1.14 5.25
C GLY A 217 11.68 2.49 4.73
N GLY A 218 10.43 2.64 4.31
CA GLY A 218 9.85 3.90 3.84
C GLY A 218 10.12 4.19 2.37
N ASP A 219 11.39 4.22 1.98
CA ASP A 219 11.79 4.27 0.57
C ASP A 219 12.88 3.23 0.33
N ILE A 220 12.85 2.59 -0.83
CA ILE A 220 13.84 1.57 -1.19
C ILE A 220 15.29 2.09 -1.14
N SER A 221 15.50 3.39 -1.33
CA SER A 221 16.82 4.03 -1.20
C SER A 221 17.44 3.92 0.19
N HIS A 222 16.66 3.61 1.23
CA HIS A 222 17.17 3.33 2.58
C HIS A 222 17.80 1.94 2.73
N GLY A 223 17.72 1.08 1.71
CA GLY A 223 18.37 -0.24 1.69
C GLY A 223 17.66 -1.33 2.50
N CYS A 224 16.41 -1.10 2.91
CA CYS A 224 15.68 -1.97 3.83
C CYS A 224 14.62 -2.86 3.19
N THR A 225 14.35 -2.75 1.88
CA THR A 225 13.20 -3.44 1.26
C THR A 225 13.41 -4.94 1.01
N PHE A 226 14.62 -5.37 0.67
CA PHE A 226 14.93 -6.77 0.30
C PHE A 226 15.82 -7.47 1.34
N LEU A 227 15.56 -7.25 2.63
CA LEU A 227 16.33 -7.88 3.70
C LEU A 227 16.17 -9.42 3.68
N PRO A 228 17.25 -10.20 3.86
CA PRO A 228 17.17 -11.67 3.92
C PRO A 228 16.15 -12.19 4.94
N ALA A 229 16.07 -11.58 6.13
CA ALA A 229 15.10 -11.93 7.16
C ALA A 229 13.64 -11.86 6.68
N VAL A 230 13.36 -11.03 5.67
CA VAL A 230 12.04 -10.80 5.09
C VAL A 230 11.86 -11.66 3.84
N THR A 231 12.84 -11.66 2.93
CA THR A 231 12.76 -12.40 1.66
C THR A 231 12.87 -13.92 1.85
N GLN A 232 13.36 -14.39 3.00
CA GLN A 232 13.36 -15.82 3.36
C GLN A 232 12.20 -16.23 4.26
N CYS A 233 11.39 -15.28 4.76
CA CYS A 233 10.26 -15.59 5.64
C CYS A 233 9.14 -16.30 4.86
N ASP A 234 8.79 -17.51 5.25
CA ASP A 234 7.75 -18.33 4.63
C ASP A 234 6.34 -17.73 4.71
N ALA A 235 6.07 -16.91 5.72
CA ALA A 235 4.76 -16.30 5.93
C ALA A 235 4.52 -15.00 5.14
N ILE A 236 5.55 -14.42 4.50
CA ILE A 236 5.42 -13.20 3.69
C ILE A 236 5.26 -13.58 2.22
N ASP A 237 4.18 -13.14 1.57
CA ASP A 237 3.89 -13.52 0.18
C ASP A 237 4.36 -12.47 -0.83
N ALA A 238 4.39 -11.20 -0.41
CA ALA A 238 4.74 -10.09 -1.30
C ALA A 238 5.71 -9.09 -0.66
N ILE A 239 6.72 -8.68 -1.42
CA ILE A 239 7.56 -7.53 -1.14
C ILE A 239 6.92 -6.33 -1.83
N SER A 240 6.34 -5.44 -1.05
CA SER A 240 5.79 -4.18 -1.51
C SER A 240 6.85 -3.09 -1.40
N ILE A 241 7.06 -2.37 -2.50
CA ILE A 241 8.15 -1.39 -2.66
C ILE A 241 7.56 0.01 -2.61
N HIS A 242 8.20 0.89 -1.86
CA HIS A 242 7.97 2.33 -1.94
C HIS A 242 9.15 2.98 -2.67
N ARG A 243 8.85 3.85 -3.63
CA ARG A 243 9.84 4.65 -4.34
C ARG A 243 9.21 5.92 -4.88
N CYS A 244 9.46 7.04 -4.22
CA CYS A 244 9.03 8.34 -4.73
C CYS A 244 10.02 8.81 -5.80
N ALA A 245 9.62 8.70 -7.08
CA ALA A 245 10.47 9.03 -8.20
C ALA A 245 10.66 10.55 -8.29
N SER A 246 11.73 11.03 -7.66
CA SER A 246 12.35 12.31 -8.03
C SER A 246 13.09 12.22 -9.38
N VAL A 247 13.15 11.04 -10.03
CA VAL A 247 13.72 10.85 -11.38
C VAL A 247 12.90 9.75 -12.11
N PRO A 248 12.13 10.12 -13.13
CA PRO A 248 11.46 9.20 -14.05
C PRO A 248 12.41 8.19 -14.73
N GLY A 249 11.95 6.96 -15.00
CA GLY A 249 12.52 6.13 -16.07
C GLY A 249 13.53 5.03 -15.72
N GLN A 250 13.35 4.27 -14.63
CA GLN A 250 14.22 3.11 -14.34
C GLN A 250 13.49 1.86 -13.81
N TRP A 251 12.17 1.76 -13.92
CA TRP A 251 11.44 0.59 -13.40
C TRP A 251 11.83 -0.67 -14.15
N SER A 252 11.85 -0.59 -15.49
CA SER A 252 12.24 -1.71 -16.37
C SER A 252 13.65 -2.23 -16.12
N ALA A 253 14.58 -1.34 -15.80
CA ALA A 253 15.96 -1.71 -15.48
C ALA A 253 16.10 -2.39 -14.10
N ASN A 254 15.26 -2.02 -13.13
CA ASN A 254 15.38 -2.50 -11.75
C ASN A 254 14.58 -3.76 -11.47
N MET A 255 13.41 -3.94 -12.11
CA MET A 255 12.49 -5.03 -11.78
C MET A 255 13.11 -6.44 -11.84
N PRO A 256 13.95 -6.81 -12.83
CA PRO A 256 14.57 -8.14 -12.84
C PRO A 256 15.40 -8.42 -11.58
N ASN A 257 16.11 -7.40 -11.06
CA ASN A 257 16.87 -7.52 -9.82
C ASN A 257 15.95 -7.62 -8.60
N TRP A 258 14.86 -6.85 -8.57
CA TRP A 258 13.86 -6.93 -7.51
C TRP A 258 13.21 -8.31 -7.41
N ILE A 259 12.78 -8.89 -8.54
CA ILE A 259 12.20 -10.24 -8.57
C ILE A 259 13.22 -11.28 -8.07
N LYS A 260 14.49 -11.16 -8.48
CA LYS A 260 15.57 -12.04 -7.99
C LYS A 260 15.77 -11.91 -6.48
N GLN A 261 15.82 -10.68 -5.96
CA GLN A 261 16.01 -10.41 -4.52
C GLN A 261 14.80 -10.83 -3.68
N ALA A 262 13.59 -10.77 -4.23
CA ALA A 262 12.36 -11.17 -3.57
C ALA A 262 12.27 -12.67 -3.27
N ASN A 263 13.17 -13.49 -3.82
CA ASN A 263 13.31 -14.91 -3.49
C ASN A 263 11.99 -15.68 -3.65
N GLY A 264 11.36 -15.54 -4.82
CA GLY A 264 10.11 -16.22 -5.17
C GLY A 264 8.83 -15.53 -4.69
N LYS A 265 8.94 -14.47 -3.88
CA LYS A 265 7.79 -13.65 -3.46
C LYS A 265 7.28 -12.78 -4.59
N LYS A 266 6.01 -12.36 -4.49
CA LYS A 266 5.44 -11.35 -5.38
C LYS A 266 6.10 -9.99 -5.15
N VAL A 267 6.19 -9.18 -6.19
CA VAL A 267 6.74 -7.83 -6.14
C VAL A 267 5.75 -6.87 -6.80
N TYR A 268 5.48 -5.76 -6.13
CA TYR A 268 4.74 -4.64 -6.70
C TYR A 268 5.21 -3.32 -6.09
N LEU A 269 5.04 -2.23 -6.83
CA LEU A 269 5.22 -0.88 -6.31
C LEU A 269 3.96 -0.47 -5.55
N GLU A 270 4.06 -0.35 -4.24
CA GLU A 270 2.93 0.02 -3.38
C GLU A 270 2.79 1.52 -3.19
N GLU A 271 3.90 2.24 -3.31
CA GLU A 271 3.89 3.70 -3.42
C GLU A 271 4.94 4.15 -4.42
N TRP A 272 4.51 4.96 -5.37
CA TRP A 272 5.40 5.76 -6.21
C TRP A 272 4.70 7.05 -6.57
N GLY A 273 5.47 8.13 -6.68
CA GLY A 273 4.94 9.47 -6.91
C GLY A 273 5.81 10.27 -7.86
N ILE A 274 5.20 11.23 -8.54
CA ILE A 274 5.88 12.22 -9.38
C ILE A 274 5.88 13.54 -8.62
N ASP A 275 7.07 14.02 -8.29
CA ASP A 275 7.25 15.30 -7.62
C ASP A 275 6.74 16.45 -8.53
N SER A 276 5.55 16.97 -8.21
CA SER A 276 4.90 18.03 -9.00
C SER A 276 5.63 19.37 -8.94
N GLN A 277 6.57 19.54 -8.01
CA GLN A 277 7.43 20.73 -7.92
C GLN A 277 8.54 20.70 -8.96
N LYS A 278 8.92 19.51 -9.45
CA LYS A 278 10.03 19.30 -10.38
C LYS A 278 9.59 18.90 -11.78
N TYR A 279 8.48 18.18 -11.90
CA TYR A 279 8.06 17.56 -13.17
C TYR A 279 6.64 17.93 -13.57
N ASP A 280 6.39 17.99 -14.88
CA ASP A 280 5.03 18.02 -15.40
C ASP A 280 4.39 16.64 -15.28
N GLN A 281 3.42 16.51 -14.37
CA GLN A 281 2.70 15.27 -14.13
C GLN A 281 1.91 14.79 -15.35
N LYS A 282 1.55 15.67 -16.32
CA LYS A 282 0.83 15.25 -17.53
C LYS A 282 1.65 14.32 -18.40
N GLU A 283 2.92 14.65 -18.61
CA GLU A 283 3.84 13.85 -19.41
C GLU A 283 4.47 12.74 -18.58
N ALA A 284 4.93 13.06 -17.37
CA ALA A 284 5.64 12.13 -16.52
C ALA A 284 4.77 10.92 -16.13
N PHE A 285 3.49 11.10 -15.79
CA PHE A 285 2.63 9.98 -15.41
C PHE A 285 2.48 8.97 -16.54
N VAL A 286 2.23 9.45 -17.76
CA VAL A 286 2.07 8.60 -18.94
C VAL A 286 3.37 7.83 -19.22
N SER A 287 4.51 8.53 -19.20
CA SER A 287 5.83 7.93 -19.43
C SER A 287 6.15 6.84 -18.41
N GLU A 288 5.97 7.12 -17.12
CA GLU A 288 6.33 6.18 -16.05
C GLU A 288 5.45 4.94 -16.07
N VAL A 289 4.14 5.11 -16.20
CA VAL A 289 3.21 3.96 -16.29
C VAL A 289 3.47 3.15 -17.56
N ALA A 290 3.79 3.78 -18.69
CA ALA A 290 4.19 3.04 -19.89
C ALA A 290 5.47 2.20 -19.65
N ASN A 291 6.47 2.74 -18.94
CA ASN A 291 7.68 2.00 -18.59
C ASN A 291 7.37 0.79 -17.68
N MET A 292 6.50 0.96 -16.67
CA MET A 292 6.07 -0.15 -15.80
C MET A 292 5.25 -1.20 -16.57
N ASN A 293 4.34 -0.77 -17.43
CA ASN A 293 3.52 -1.66 -18.27
C ASN A 293 4.36 -2.44 -19.28
N SER A 294 5.48 -1.88 -19.75
CA SER A 294 6.38 -2.55 -20.72
C SER A 294 7.05 -3.80 -20.17
N ILE A 295 7.07 -3.95 -18.85
CA ILE A 295 7.64 -5.09 -18.13
C ILE A 295 6.59 -5.82 -17.29
N GLY A 296 5.32 -5.41 -17.33
CA GLY A 296 4.28 -6.02 -16.51
C GLY A 296 4.47 -5.84 -15.00
N LEU A 297 5.01 -4.69 -14.56
CA LEU A 297 5.18 -4.36 -13.14
C LEU A 297 3.89 -3.77 -12.57
N PRO A 298 3.26 -4.42 -11.57
CA PRO A 298 2.10 -3.84 -10.96
C PRO A 298 2.45 -2.70 -10.00
N HIS A 299 1.56 -1.72 -9.91
CA HIS A 299 1.87 -0.49 -9.17
C HIS A 299 0.65 0.22 -8.58
N LEU A 300 0.86 0.95 -7.49
CA LEU A 300 -0.09 1.84 -6.84
C LEU A 300 0.50 3.25 -6.77
N TYR A 301 -0.12 4.21 -7.47
CA TYR A 301 0.34 5.60 -7.45
C TYR A 301 0.03 6.26 -6.10
N TRP A 302 0.99 6.98 -5.54
CA TRP A 302 0.87 7.88 -4.40
C TRP A 302 0.84 9.33 -4.92
N GLN A 303 -0.29 10.04 -4.92
CA GLN A 303 -1.64 9.47 -4.82
C GLN A 303 -2.61 10.11 -5.82
N LEU A 304 -3.54 9.31 -6.33
CA LEU A 304 -4.65 9.85 -7.12
C LEU A 304 -5.64 10.46 -6.12
N LEU A 305 -5.97 11.72 -6.36
CA LEU A 305 -6.84 12.50 -5.50
C LEU A 305 -8.26 12.55 -6.10
N PRO A 306 -9.31 12.53 -5.25
CA PRO A 306 -10.66 12.88 -5.67
C PRO A 306 -10.69 14.22 -6.41
N PRO A 307 -11.67 14.48 -7.29
CA PRO A 307 -11.71 15.71 -8.07
C PRO A 307 -11.53 16.94 -7.19
N SER A 308 -10.69 17.89 -7.63
CA SER A 308 -10.57 19.16 -6.92
C SER A 308 -11.92 19.87 -6.97
N THR A 309 -12.49 20.11 -5.80
CA THR A 309 -13.71 20.90 -5.62
C THR A 309 -13.32 22.17 -4.89
N GLY A 310 -13.68 23.35 -5.41
CA GLY A 310 -13.17 24.65 -4.93
C GLY A 310 -13.41 25.02 -3.46
N ASN A 311 -14.06 24.15 -2.68
CA ASN A 311 -14.28 24.34 -1.24
C ASN A 311 -13.07 23.95 -0.38
N CYS A 312 -12.16 23.12 -0.90
CA CYS A 312 -10.90 22.77 -0.23
C CYS A 312 -9.73 23.08 -1.17
N ASN A 313 -9.12 24.25 -0.99
CA ASN A 313 -7.96 24.65 -1.79
C ASN A 313 -6.74 23.82 -1.38
N TYR A 314 -6.14 23.12 -2.35
CA TYR A 314 -4.87 22.43 -2.21
C TYR A 314 -4.19 22.40 -3.58
N ASP A 315 -2.90 22.67 -3.58
CA ASP A 315 -2.05 22.59 -4.76
C ASP A 315 -0.89 21.66 -4.41
N PRO A 316 -0.80 20.46 -5.02
CA PRO A 316 0.32 19.55 -4.81
C PRO A 316 1.69 20.23 -5.00
N LYS A 317 1.79 21.25 -5.87
CA LYS A 317 3.05 21.97 -6.10
C LYS A 317 3.50 22.79 -4.90
N GLN A 318 2.60 23.08 -3.98
CA GLN A 318 2.88 23.86 -2.76
C GLN A 318 3.02 22.97 -1.52
N ASP A 319 2.85 21.65 -1.65
CA ASP A 319 3.01 20.69 -0.56
C ASP A 319 4.50 20.28 -0.44
N SER A 320 5.22 20.91 0.47
CA SER A 320 6.66 20.64 0.67
C SER A 320 6.95 19.26 1.27
N GLY A 321 5.95 18.59 1.85
CA GLY A 321 6.12 17.27 2.46
C GLY A 321 5.68 16.13 1.53
N ASP A 322 4.69 16.39 0.68
CA ASP A 322 4.06 15.36 -0.14
C ASP A 322 3.48 15.93 -1.46
N PRO A 323 4.37 16.35 -2.41
CA PRO A 323 3.98 17.00 -3.66
C PRO A 323 3.54 16.02 -4.76
N PHE A 324 3.10 14.81 -4.41
CA PHE A 324 2.89 13.74 -5.37
C PHE A 324 1.44 13.60 -5.85
N GLY A 325 0.50 14.33 -5.25
CA GLY A 325 -0.92 14.24 -5.57
C GLY A 325 -1.24 14.55 -7.05
N ILE A 326 -2.09 13.73 -7.68
CA ILE A 326 -2.70 14.03 -9.00
C ILE A 326 -4.22 13.97 -8.84
N TYR A 327 -4.90 15.10 -9.07
CA TYR A 327 -6.36 15.11 -9.12
C TYR A 327 -6.88 14.33 -10.31
N THR A 328 -7.92 13.54 -10.10
CA THR A 328 -8.63 12.80 -11.18
C THR A 328 -9.24 13.71 -12.25
N ASN A 329 -9.48 14.99 -11.94
CA ASN A 329 -9.93 16.01 -12.89
C ASN A 329 -8.83 17.01 -13.31
N SER A 330 -7.55 16.73 -13.08
CA SER A 330 -6.42 17.62 -13.41
C SER A 330 -6.13 17.78 -14.92
N GLY A 331 -6.73 16.93 -15.76
CA GLY A 331 -6.40 16.85 -17.18
C GLY A 331 -5.15 16.00 -17.50
N VAL A 332 -4.53 15.36 -16.50
CA VAL A 332 -3.56 14.27 -16.73
C VAL A 332 -4.30 13.07 -17.35
N ASN A 333 -3.73 12.44 -18.38
CA ASN A 333 -4.29 11.23 -18.96
C ASN A 333 -4.04 10.03 -18.03
N LEU A 334 -4.93 9.83 -17.06
CA LEU A 334 -4.87 8.72 -16.10
C LEU A 334 -5.43 7.43 -16.70
N ALA A 335 -6.58 7.51 -17.38
CA ALA A 335 -7.34 6.34 -17.84
C ALA A 335 -6.54 5.47 -18.82
N GLY A 336 -5.89 6.08 -19.81
CA GLY A 336 -5.17 5.35 -20.86
C GLY A 336 -4.07 4.44 -20.29
N PRO A 337 -3.06 5.01 -19.60
CA PRO A 337 -1.96 4.22 -19.04
C PRO A 337 -2.40 3.20 -17.98
N ILE A 338 -3.35 3.55 -17.09
CA ILE A 338 -3.87 2.62 -16.06
C ILE A 338 -4.59 1.44 -16.73
N ASN A 339 -5.44 1.70 -17.72
CA ASN A 339 -6.18 0.64 -18.40
C ASN A 339 -5.24 -0.31 -19.17
N ALA A 340 -4.19 0.25 -19.78
CA ALA A 340 -3.19 -0.52 -20.52
C ALA A 340 -2.48 -1.58 -19.66
N ALA A 341 -2.35 -1.38 -18.34
CA ALA A 341 -1.67 -2.33 -17.45
C ALA A 341 -2.29 -3.73 -17.50
N THR A 342 -3.63 -3.82 -17.54
CA THR A 342 -4.32 -5.12 -17.59
C THR A 342 -4.21 -5.84 -18.94
N SER A 343 -3.85 -5.10 -19.99
CA SER A 343 -3.58 -5.64 -21.33
C SER A 343 -2.12 -6.06 -21.49
N SER A 344 -1.22 -5.61 -20.61
CA SER A 344 0.15 -6.11 -20.52
C SER A 344 0.19 -7.42 -19.73
N GLY A 345 0.93 -8.43 -20.20
CA GLY A 345 1.25 -9.60 -19.39
C GLY A 345 2.01 -9.18 -18.12
N ALA A 346 1.66 -9.75 -16.97
CA ALA A 346 2.38 -9.46 -15.72
C ALA A 346 3.74 -10.15 -15.67
N ALA A 347 4.70 -9.55 -14.95
CA ALA A 347 6.00 -10.19 -14.68
C ALA A 347 5.89 -11.43 -13.77
N GLN A 348 4.82 -11.50 -12.97
CA GLN A 348 4.51 -12.60 -12.06
C GLN A 348 3.00 -12.87 -12.14
N ASP A 349 2.57 -14.12 -11.96
CA ASP A 349 1.14 -14.49 -12.03
C ASP A 349 0.36 -14.00 -10.80
N TRP A 350 -0.79 -13.36 -11.01
CA TRP A 350 -1.66 -12.84 -9.96
C TRP A 350 -3.02 -13.57 -9.90
N THR A 351 -3.18 -14.65 -10.66
CA THR A 351 -4.37 -15.50 -10.65
C THR A 351 -4.63 -16.07 -9.25
N GLY A 352 -5.89 -16.05 -8.81
CA GLY A 352 -6.31 -16.55 -7.49
C GLY A 352 -6.17 -15.52 -6.37
N THR A 353 -5.31 -14.50 -6.53
CA THR A 353 -5.18 -13.37 -5.60
C THR A 353 -5.95 -12.15 -6.10
N LEU A 354 -5.65 -11.68 -7.31
CA LEU A 354 -6.33 -10.53 -7.90
C LEU A 354 -7.44 -10.95 -8.87
N TYR A 355 -7.10 -11.87 -9.78
CA TYR A 355 -7.98 -12.37 -10.85
C TYR A 355 -8.67 -13.68 -10.48
#